data_AF-A0A961TAY0-F1
#
_entry.id   AF-A0A961TAY0-F1
#
_cell.length_a   1.000
_cell.length_b   1.000
_cell.length_c   1.000
_cell.angle_alpha   90.00
_cell.angle_beta   90.00
_cell.angle_gamma   90.00
#
_symmetry.space_group_name_H-M   'P 1'
#
loop_
_entity.id
_entity.type
_entity.pdbx_description
1 polymer ?
#
loop_
_entity_poly.entity_id
_entity_poly.type
_entity_poly.pdbx_seq_one_letter_code
_entity_poly.pdbx_strand_id
1 'polypeptide(L)'
;MLIGASGPLLVLLVCSFLEPGDYGGVIWKPGIEAWFKTIFSGGIGGDAIQLADAHLLIFWRSVKLSLLTVLVTFALGFPTAYFIATRPRPQRAVWLFLITMPFWSSLLIRTIAMLEMIRGEG
;
A
#
# COMPACT_ATOMS: atom_id res chain seq x y z
N MET A 1 -20.61 -16.61 6.21
CA MET A 1 -19.25 -16.28 5.73
C MET A 1 -18.80 -14.84 6.03
N LEU A 2 -19.69 -13.82 6.04
CA LEU A 2 -19.32 -12.43 6.37
C LEU A 2 -18.97 -12.16 7.85
N ILE A 3 -19.44 -13.01 8.78
CA ILE A 3 -19.21 -12.85 10.23
C ILE A 3 -17.76 -13.24 10.64
N GLY A 4 -17.10 -14.12 9.89
CA GLY A 4 -15.72 -14.53 10.18
C GLY A 4 -14.67 -13.48 9.77
N ALA A 5 -14.90 -12.77 8.67
CA ALA A 5 -13.99 -11.72 8.18
C ALA A 5 -14.15 -10.39 8.94
N SER A 6 -15.30 -10.17 9.58
CA SER A 6 -15.56 -8.96 10.36
C SER A 6 -14.89 -8.97 11.72
N GLY A 7 -14.47 -10.13 12.26
CA GLY A 7 -13.76 -10.24 13.53
C GLY A 7 -12.50 -9.35 13.63
N PRO A 8 -11.48 -9.52 12.76
CA PRO A 8 -10.28 -8.68 12.80
C PRO A 8 -10.57 -7.22 12.46
N LEU A 9 -11.55 -6.95 11.59
CA LEU A 9 -11.99 -5.59 11.27
C LEU A 9 -12.64 -4.89 12.47
N LEU A 10 -13.46 -5.60 13.25
CA LEU A 10 -14.06 -5.11 14.49
C LEU A 10 -13.00 -4.84 15.56
N VAL A 11 -12.02 -5.74 15.70
CA VAL A 11 -10.91 -5.54 16.63
C VAL A 11 -10.07 -4.32 16.23
N LEU A 12 -9.75 -4.17 14.94
CA LEU A 12 -9.05 -2.97 14.44
C LEU A 12 -9.86 -1.70 14.63
N LEU A 13 -11.16 -1.75 14.40
CA LEU A 13 -12.05 -0.60 14.59
C LEU A 13 -12.08 -0.19 16.06
N VAL A 14 -12.20 -1.15 16.98
CA VAL A 14 -12.11 -0.88 18.43
C VAL A 14 -10.74 -0.30 18.77
N CYS A 15 -9.64 -0.96 18.38
CA CYS A 15 -8.29 -0.45 18.63
C CYS A 15 -8.04 0.94 18.02
N SER A 16 -8.67 1.30 16.91
CA SER A 16 -8.55 2.63 16.30
C SER A 16 -9.16 3.75 17.13
N PHE A 17 -10.05 3.44 18.07
CA PHE A 17 -10.65 4.40 18.99
C PHE A 17 -9.94 4.48 20.35
N LEU A 18 -8.97 3.60 20.62
CA LEU A 18 -8.28 3.52 21.89
C LEU A 18 -6.81 3.95 21.71
N GLU A 19 -6.30 4.80 22.61
CA GLU A 19 -4.90 5.25 22.55
C GLU A 19 -3.94 4.10 22.92
N PRO A 20 -2.84 3.91 22.17
CA PRO A 20 -1.78 3.00 22.56
C PRO A 20 -1.11 3.56 23.83
N GLY A 21 -1.20 2.83 24.93
CA GLY A 21 -0.53 3.18 26.18
C GLY A 21 0.98 2.96 26.06
N ASP A 22 1.77 3.86 26.67
CA ASP A 22 3.24 3.96 26.55
C ASP A 22 4.04 2.68 26.87
N TYR A 23 3.45 1.68 27.54
CA TYR A 23 4.15 0.45 27.95
C TYR A 23 3.41 -0.84 27.62
N GLY A 24 2.61 -0.85 26.54
CA GLY A 24 1.93 -2.07 26.08
C GLY A 24 0.63 -2.33 26.85
N GLY A 25 -0.38 -1.52 26.57
CA GLY A 25 -1.73 -1.65 27.10
C GLY A 25 -2.67 -0.65 26.43
N VAL A 26 -3.97 -0.87 26.54
CA VAL A 26 -4.98 -0.04 25.90
C VAL A 26 -5.67 0.83 26.94
N ILE A 27 -5.56 2.16 26.80
CA ILE A 27 -6.16 3.10 27.76
C ILE A 27 -7.56 3.48 27.24
N TRP A 28 -8.59 3.28 28.07
CA TRP A 28 -9.98 3.64 27.75
C TRP A 28 -10.20 5.15 27.91
N LYS A 29 -9.66 5.92 26.98
CA LYS A 29 -9.98 7.35 26.79
C LYS A 29 -10.63 7.51 25.41
N PRO A 30 -11.79 8.18 25.31
CA PRO A 30 -12.49 8.34 24.03
C PRO A 30 -11.64 9.12 23.02
N GLY A 31 -11.18 8.43 21.98
CA GLY A 31 -10.06 8.81 21.11
C GLY A 31 -10.24 9.96 20.13
N ILE A 32 -11.19 10.89 20.31
CA ILE A 32 -11.29 12.06 19.40
C ILE A 32 -9.98 12.89 19.41
N GLU A 33 -9.33 12.97 20.58
CA GLU A 33 -8.04 13.67 20.76
C GLU A 33 -6.86 12.89 20.17
N ALA A 34 -6.96 11.56 20.04
CA ALA A 34 -5.91 10.70 19.48
C ALA A 34 -5.76 10.87 17.95
N TRP A 35 -6.89 11.00 17.24
CA TRP A 35 -6.91 11.35 15.81
C TRP A 35 -6.33 12.74 15.58
N PHE A 36 -6.68 13.70 16.44
CA PHE A 36 -6.13 15.04 16.40
C PHE A 36 -4.63 15.07 16.69
N LYS A 37 -4.12 14.30 17.67
CA LYS A 37 -2.68 14.22 17.99
C LYS A 37 -1.85 13.57 16.88
N THR A 38 -2.43 12.63 16.12
CA THR A 38 -1.79 11.96 14.97
C THR A 38 -1.63 12.90 13.76
N ILE A 39 -2.57 13.83 13.59
CA ILE A 39 -2.55 14.83 12.50
C ILE A 39 -1.85 16.13 12.95
N PHE A 40 -1.97 16.48 14.23
CA PHE A 40 -1.44 17.68 14.89
C PHE A 40 -0.73 17.28 16.21
N SER A 41 0.55 16.92 16.12
CA SER A 41 1.38 16.69 17.30
C SER A 41 1.97 18.02 17.77
N GLY A 42 1.32 18.71 18.72
CA GLY A 42 1.93 19.85 19.41
C GLY A 42 3.13 19.38 20.24
N GLY A 43 4.33 19.87 19.93
CA GLY A 43 5.56 19.55 20.66
C GLY A 43 5.52 20.02 22.12
N ILE A 44 6.10 19.21 23.00
CA ILE A 44 6.34 19.54 24.41
C ILE A 44 7.52 20.51 24.47
N GLY A 45 7.26 21.82 24.43
CA GLY A 45 8.29 22.87 24.53
C GLY A 45 8.02 23.99 23.54
N GLY A 46 8.01 25.24 24.03
CA GLY A 46 7.53 26.42 23.32
C GLY A 46 8.14 26.66 21.93
N ASP A 47 7.34 27.37 21.12
CA ASP A 47 7.73 28.15 19.94
C ASP A 47 8.17 27.42 18.66
N ALA A 48 7.57 26.27 18.35
CA ALA A 48 7.45 25.86 16.95
C ALA A 48 6.19 25.03 16.70
N ILE A 49 5.25 25.60 15.95
CA ILE A 49 4.19 24.82 15.31
C ILE A 49 4.85 24.02 14.18
N GLN A 50 5.40 22.85 14.50
CA GLN A 50 5.80 21.88 13.50
C GLN A 50 4.62 20.95 13.26
N LEU A 51 4.09 21.01 12.04
CA LEU A 51 3.19 19.99 11.52
C LEU A 51 3.88 18.63 11.66
N ALA A 52 3.12 17.56 11.77
CA ALA A 52 3.61 16.19 11.60
C ALA A 52 4.04 15.97 10.12
N ASP A 53 4.92 16.82 9.61
CA ASP A 53 5.37 16.90 8.23
C ASP A 53 5.99 15.58 7.81
N ALA A 54 6.68 14.87 8.70
CA ALA A 54 7.23 13.55 8.39
C ALA A 54 6.13 12.52 8.00
N HIS A 55 5.02 12.46 8.74
CA HIS A 55 3.94 11.51 8.44
C HIS A 55 3.15 11.93 7.19
N LEU A 56 2.84 13.22 7.06
CA LEU A 56 2.14 13.76 5.89
C LEU A 56 3.00 13.65 4.62
N LEU A 57 4.32 13.85 4.73
CA LEU A 57 5.28 13.72 3.63
C LEU A 57 5.42 12.28 3.17
N ILE A 58 5.51 11.31 4.09
CA ILE A 58 5.58 9.88 3.75
C ILE A 58 4.26 9.43 3.09
N PHE A 59 3.12 9.91 3.61
CA PHE A 59 1.81 9.66 3.01
C PHE A 59 1.74 10.21 1.59
N TRP A 60 2.08 11.48 1.41
CA TRP A 60 2.09 12.14 0.10
C TRP A 60 3.05 11.48 -0.88
N ARG A 61 4.24 11.08 -0.42
CA ARG A 61 5.23 10.35 -1.23
C ARG A 61 4.67 9.02 -1.72
N SER A 62 3.98 8.28 -0.85
CA SER A 62 3.37 6.99 -1.18
C SER A 62 2.21 7.15 -2.18
N VAL A 63 1.35 8.16 -1.97
CA VAL A 63 0.27 8.52 -2.90
C VAL A 63 0.82 8.92 -4.26
N LYS A 64 1.87 9.75 -4.29
CA LYS A 64 2.51 10.17 -5.54
C LYS A 64 3.12 8.97 -6.28
N LEU A 65 3.78 8.05 -5.56
CA LEU A 65 4.36 6.85 -6.15
C LEU A 65 3.30 5.91 -6.73
N SER A 66 2.23 5.65 -5.98
CA SER A 66 1.16 4.75 -6.42
C SER A 66 0.42 5.33 -7.61
N LEU A 67 0.10 6.63 -7.59
CA LEU A 67 -0.56 7.32 -8.69
C LEU A 67 0.30 7.32 -9.95
N LEU A 68 1.60 7.60 -9.82
CA LEU A 68 2.54 7.56 -10.94
C LEU A 68 2.64 6.15 -11.52
N THR A 69 2.70 5.13 -10.66
CA THR A 69 2.73 3.72 -11.08
C THR A 69 1.45 3.33 -11.83
N VAL A 70 0.28 3.75 -11.34
CA VAL A 70 -1.02 3.53 -12.01
C VAL A 70 -1.04 4.23 -13.36
N LEU A 71 -0.62 5.50 -13.43
CA LEU A 71 -0.59 6.25 -14.68
C LEU A 71 0.33 5.60 -15.71
N VAL A 72 1.54 5.20 -15.32
CA VAL A 72 2.49 4.53 -16.21
C VAL A 72 1.94 3.18 -16.68
N THR A 73 1.42 2.37 -15.76
CA THR A 73 0.84 1.06 -16.10
C THR A 73 -0.39 1.20 -16.98
N PHE A 74 -1.23 2.22 -16.75
CA PHE A 74 -2.39 2.52 -17.57
C PHE A 74 -1.97 3.01 -18.95
N ALA A 75 -1.03 3.95 -19.03
CA ALA A 75 -0.52 4.50 -20.27
C ALA A 75 0.16 3.46 -21.16
N LEU A 76 0.80 2.43 -20.58
CA LEU A 76 1.41 1.32 -21.31
C LEU A 76 0.41 0.17 -21.57
N GLY A 77 -0.41 -0.16 -20.58
CA GLY A 77 -1.36 -1.26 -20.65
C GLY A 77 -2.52 -1.00 -21.60
N PHE A 78 -3.04 0.23 -21.64
CA PHE A 78 -4.15 0.62 -22.51
C PHE A 78 -3.81 0.49 -24.01
N PRO A 79 -2.71 1.05 -24.54
CA PRO A 79 -2.35 0.85 -25.95
C PRO A 79 -2.01 -0.60 -26.26
N THR A 80 -1.38 -1.33 -25.32
CA THR A 80 -1.07 -2.76 -25.49
C THR A 80 -2.34 -3.59 -25.60
N ALA A 81 -3.33 -3.36 -24.73
CA ALA A 81 -4.63 -4.04 -24.78
C ALA A 81 -5.40 -3.68 -26.06
N TYR A 82 -5.37 -2.42 -26.48
CA TYR A 82 -6.00 -1.97 -27.72
C TYR A 82 -5.37 -2.63 -28.97
N PHE A 83 -4.03 -2.75 -29.00
CA PHE A 83 -3.31 -3.43 -30.08
C PHE A 83 -3.59 -4.94 -30.13
N ILE A 84 -3.75 -5.58 -28.97
CA ILE A 84 -4.15 -7.00 -28.89
C ILE A 84 -5.61 -7.19 -29.32
N ALA A 85 -6.50 -6.26 -28.98
CA ALA A 85 -7.93 -6.33 -29.31
C ALA A 85 -8.22 -6.15 -30.81
N THR A 86 -7.36 -5.44 -31.54
CA THR A 86 -7.50 -5.16 -32.97
C THR A 86 -6.91 -6.25 -33.89
N ARG A 87 -6.23 -7.27 -33.33
CA ARG A 87 -5.60 -8.39 -34.07
C ARG A 87 -6.45 -9.68 -34.05
N PRO A 88 -6.28 -10.59 -35.04
CA PRO A 88 -7.16 -11.75 -35.24
C PRO A 88 -7.19 -12.74 -34.05
N ARG A 89 -8.37 -13.34 -33.84
CA ARG A 89 -8.77 -14.20 -32.69
C ARG A 89 -7.73 -15.21 -32.15
N PRO A 90 -6.96 -15.96 -32.95
CA PRO A 90 -6.02 -16.95 -32.40
C PRO A 90 -4.79 -16.34 -31.73
N GLN A 91 -4.32 -15.16 -32.17
CA GLN A 91 -3.15 -14.52 -31.58
C GLN A 91 -3.48 -13.92 -30.21
N ARG A 92 -4.69 -13.39 -30.01
CA ARG A 92 -5.14 -12.80 -28.73
C ARG A 92 -5.02 -13.77 -27.55
N ALA A 93 -5.38 -15.04 -27.74
CA ALA A 93 -5.29 -16.06 -26.69
C ALA A 93 -3.82 -16.32 -26.29
N VAL A 94 -2.90 -16.36 -27.25
CA VAL A 94 -1.46 -16.54 -27.00
C VAL A 94 -0.87 -15.34 -26.25
N TRP A 95 -1.20 -14.11 -26.66
CA TRP A 95 -0.76 -12.89 -25.97
C TRP A 95 -1.28 -12.81 -24.53
N LEU A 96 -2.54 -13.17 -24.29
CA LEU A 96 -3.10 -13.23 -22.93
C LEU A 96 -2.45 -14.31 -22.08
N PHE A 97 -2.19 -15.49 -22.65
CA PHE A 97 -1.49 -16.57 -21.95
C PHE A 97 -0.07 -16.15 -21.54
N LEU A 98 0.66 -15.48 -22.43
CA LEU A 98 2.02 -15.00 -22.17
C LEU A 98 2.07 -13.91 -21.07
N ILE A 99 1.05 -13.05 -20.97
CA ILE A 99 0.93 -12.03 -19.91
C ILE A 99 0.54 -12.65 -18.56
N THR A 100 -0.23 -13.74 -18.57
CA THR A 100 -0.68 -14.40 -17.34
C THR A 100 0.39 -15.33 -16.76
N MET A 101 1.28 -15.87 -17.60
CA MET A 101 2.43 -16.69 -17.20
C MET A 101 3.33 -16.05 -16.11
N PRO A 102 3.81 -14.80 -16.25
CA PRO A 102 4.61 -14.16 -15.21
C PRO A 102 3.80 -13.85 -13.94
N PHE A 103 2.47 -13.72 -14.03
CA PHE A 103 1.59 -13.61 -12.87
C PHE A 103 1.43 -14.95 -12.13
N TRP A 104 1.48 -16.07 -12.86
CA TRP A 104 1.52 -17.42 -12.27
C TRP A 104 2.87 -17.75 -11.62
N SER A 105 3.95 -17.06 -11.99
CA SER A 105 5.19 -17.14 -11.23
C SER A 105 5.03 -16.43 -9.89
N SER A 106 5.06 -17.22 -8.82
CA SER A 106 4.94 -16.76 -7.44
C SER A 106 5.85 -15.56 -7.17
N LEU A 107 5.29 -14.53 -6.52
CA LEU A 107 6.02 -13.33 -6.07
C LEU A 107 7.32 -13.71 -5.33
N LEU A 108 7.33 -14.87 -4.67
CA LEU A 108 8.47 -15.45 -3.96
C LEU A 108 9.70 -15.64 -4.87
N ILE A 109 9.53 -16.24 -6.06
CA ILE A 109 10.64 -16.48 -7.00
C ILE A 109 11.23 -15.15 -7.45
N ARG A 110 10.37 -14.16 -7.73
CA ARG A 110 10.81 -12.82 -8.15
C ARG A 110 11.65 -12.15 -7.07
N THR A 111 11.20 -12.21 -5.81
CA THR A 111 11.92 -11.60 -4.68
C THR A 111 13.24 -12.31 -4.40
N ILE A 112 13.29 -13.64 -4.47
CA ILE A 112 14.53 -14.42 -4.28
C ILE A 112 15.53 -14.13 -5.41
N ALA A 113 15.08 -14.08 -6.66
CA ALA A 113 15.95 -13.77 -7.81
C ALA A 113 16.56 -12.37 -7.71
N MET A 114 15.78 -11.36 -7.28
CA MET A 114 16.32 -10.01 -7.04
C MET A 114 17.32 -10.00 -5.89
N LEU A 115 17.03 -10.72 -4.79
CA LEU A 115 17.93 -10.82 -3.65
C LEU A 115 19.26 -11.46 -4.05
N GLU A 116 19.23 -12.56 -4.81
CA GLU A 116 20.45 -13.21 -5.31
C GLU A 116 21.19 -12.38 -6.36
N MET A 117 20.48 -11.63 -7.23
CA MET A 117 21.11 -10.69 -8.16
C MET A 117 21.90 -9.60 -7.42
N ILE A 118 21.29 -8.99 -6.40
CA ILE A 118 21.95 -7.96 -5.57
C ILE A 118 23.09 -8.58 -4.74
N ARG A 119 22.93 -9.83 -4.30
CA ARG A 119 23.92 -10.54 -3.48
C ARG A 119 25.10 -11.08 -4.28
N GLY A 120 24.90 -11.39 -5.57
CA GLY A 120 25.97 -11.83 -6.48
C GLY A 120 26.92 -10.72 -6.92
N GLU A 121 26.59 -9.44 -6.65
CA GLU A 121 27.45 -8.28 -6.87
C GLU A 121 28.29 -7.89 -5.63
N GLY A 122 28.40 -8.79 -4.63
CA GLY A 122 29.17 -8.60 -3.38
C GLY A 122 30.21 -9.69 -3.13
#